data_AF-A0A3M1GB12-F1
#
_entry.id   AF-A0A3M1GB12-F1
#
_cell.length_a   1.000
_cell.length_b   1.000
_cell.length_c   1.000
_cell.angle_alpha   90.00
_cell.angle_beta   90.00
_cell.angle_gamma   90.00
#
_symmetry.space_group_name_H-M   'P 1'
#
loop_
_entity.id
_entity.type
_entity.pdbx_description
1 polymer ?
#
loop_
_entity_poly.entity_id
_entity_poly.type
_entity_poly.pdbx_seq_one_letter_code
_entity_poly.pdbx_strand_id
1 'polypeptide(L)'
;DFHVGELAGKIATYSVKVQEVRERVLPELDEQFLQAQGVSSVEELRSKVEESLKGRKEAEDRANRRRQVMEELSRRVDFPIPESLIDSEADQLVHQIVEQNIRQGIPQEELEKNKDEIFATARKNAIERVKVRMLLLRIAEKEEIKLERDDMNRAIVMEAMRARQKPEKFVKELEKNRDRLRAIQQDVLIDKALDFLVEQATVSASS
;
A
#
# COMPACT_ATOMS: atom_id res chain seq x y z
N ASP A 1 26.65 4.46 -7.03
CA ASP A 1 27.32 4.71 -5.74
C ASP A 1 27.44 3.47 -4.90
N PHE A 2 28.57 3.31 -4.20
CA PHE A 2 28.79 2.24 -3.23
C PHE A 2 28.23 2.70 -1.87
N HIS A 3 27.40 1.90 -1.22
CA HIS A 3 26.66 2.32 0.00
C HIS A 3 27.55 2.69 1.20
N VAL A 4 28.83 2.30 1.18
CA VAL A 4 29.81 2.69 2.20
C VAL A 4 30.64 3.84 1.64
N GLY A 5 30.35 5.07 2.07
CA GLY A 5 30.95 6.30 1.54
C GLY A 5 32.48 6.33 1.61
N GLU A 6 33.09 5.67 2.58
CA GLU A 6 34.55 5.59 2.72
C GLU A 6 35.24 4.73 1.64
N LEU A 7 34.49 3.88 0.93
CA LEU A 7 34.99 2.97 -0.10
C LEU A 7 34.64 3.47 -1.53
N ALA A 8 33.85 4.53 -1.64
CA ALA A 8 33.51 5.13 -2.93
C ALA A 8 34.76 5.67 -3.65
N GLY A 9 34.96 5.27 -4.90
CA GLY A 9 36.09 5.73 -5.73
C GLY A 9 37.46 5.12 -5.40
N LYS A 10 37.56 4.20 -4.43
CA LYS A 10 38.81 3.51 -4.09
C LYS A 10 38.92 2.17 -4.82
N ILE A 11 40.11 1.86 -5.33
CA ILE A 11 40.44 0.56 -5.90
C ILE A 11 40.79 -0.38 -4.75
N ALA A 12 39.95 -1.38 -4.50
CA ALA A 12 40.17 -2.40 -3.47
C ALA A 12 40.56 -3.74 -4.11
N THR A 13 41.53 -4.42 -3.50
CA THR A 13 41.89 -5.81 -3.86
C THR A 13 41.24 -6.74 -2.86
N TYR A 14 40.29 -7.57 -3.32
CA TYR A 14 39.63 -8.55 -2.46
C TYR A 14 40.38 -9.88 -2.53
N SER A 15 40.90 -10.32 -1.39
CA SER A 15 41.39 -11.69 -1.24
C SER A 15 40.23 -12.56 -0.78
N VAL A 16 39.61 -13.28 -1.71
CA VAL A 16 38.50 -14.19 -1.42
C VAL A 16 39.05 -15.60 -1.28
N LYS A 17 38.93 -16.16 -0.07
CA LYS A 17 39.20 -17.57 0.17
C LYS A 17 37.89 -18.34 0.05
N VAL A 18 37.74 -19.10 -1.04
CA VAL A 18 36.59 -20.01 -1.20
C VAL A 18 36.74 -21.13 -0.17
N GLN A 19 35.84 -21.18 0.80
CA GLN A 19 35.84 -22.21 1.83
C GLN A 19 35.14 -23.48 1.36
N GLU A 20 34.03 -23.32 0.65
CA GLU A 20 33.19 -24.42 0.18
C GLU A 20 32.41 -23.97 -1.05
N VAL A 21 32.19 -24.90 -1.98
CA VAL A 21 31.30 -24.71 -3.12
C VAL A 21 30.17 -25.72 -2.96
N ARG A 22 28.94 -25.22 -2.87
CA ARG A 22 27.74 -26.06 -2.76
C ARG A 22 26.87 -25.88 -3.99
N GLU A 23 26.31 -26.98 -4.47
CA GLU A 23 25.31 -26.99 -5.52
C GLU A 23 23.91 -27.04 -4.91
N ARG A 24 22.96 -26.29 -5.49
CA ARG A 24 21.55 -26.38 -5.10
C ARG A 24 20.92 -27.58 -5.81
N VAL A 25 20.75 -28.67 -5.08
CA VAL A 25 20.00 -29.84 -5.55
C VAL A 25 18.52 -29.65 -5.20
N LEU A 26 17.64 -29.78 -6.19
CA LEU A 26 16.20 -29.77 -5.96
C LEU A 26 15.82 -31.01 -5.15
N PRO A 27 15.13 -30.86 -4.01
CA PRO A 27 14.63 -32.01 -3.27
C PRO A 27 13.59 -32.76 -4.11
N GLU A 28 13.51 -34.07 -3.91
CA GLU A 28 12.44 -34.87 -4.48
C GLU A 28 11.09 -34.50 -3.83
N LEU A 29 10.00 -34.65 -4.57
CA LEU A 29 8.63 -34.41 -4.08
C LEU A 29 8.15 -35.63 -3.28
N ASP A 30 8.86 -35.94 -2.20
CA ASP A 30 8.59 -37.07 -1.30
C ASP A 30 7.75 -36.65 -0.08
N GLU A 31 7.43 -37.61 0.79
CA GLU A 31 6.63 -37.36 2.01
C GLU A 31 7.30 -36.34 2.95
N GLN A 32 8.63 -36.30 3.03
CA GLN A 32 9.35 -35.34 3.87
C GLN A 32 9.20 -33.93 3.34
N PHE A 33 9.30 -33.75 2.02
CA PHE A 33 9.07 -32.47 1.36
C PHE A 33 7.62 -32.00 1.55
N LEU A 34 6.64 -32.88 1.34
CA LEU A 34 5.22 -32.56 1.50
C LEU A 34 4.88 -32.18 2.95
N GLN A 35 5.40 -32.92 3.94
CA GLN A 35 5.26 -32.55 5.36
C GLN A 35 5.89 -31.20 5.69
N ALA A 36 7.07 -30.89 5.14
CA ALA A 36 7.71 -29.59 5.33
C ALA A 36 6.88 -28.43 4.72
N GLN A 37 6.12 -28.70 3.67
CA GLN A 37 5.17 -27.76 3.07
C GLN A 37 3.78 -27.78 3.74
N GLY A 38 3.56 -28.63 4.75
CA GLY A 38 2.28 -28.75 5.46
C GLY A 38 1.15 -29.26 4.57
N VAL A 39 1.45 -30.18 3.66
CA VAL A 39 0.51 -30.79 2.71
C VAL A 39 0.65 -32.31 2.72
N SER A 40 -0.40 -32.99 2.33
CA SER A 40 -0.51 -34.46 2.37
C SER A 40 -0.24 -35.10 1.01
N SER A 41 -0.25 -34.32 -0.06
CA SER A 41 -0.09 -34.80 -1.45
C SER A 41 0.47 -33.71 -2.36
N VAL A 42 1.01 -34.12 -3.50
CA VAL A 42 1.48 -33.20 -4.55
C VAL A 42 0.30 -32.41 -5.15
N GLU A 43 -0.88 -33.03 -5.24
CA GLU A 43 -2.12 -32.39 -5.66
C GLU A 43 -2.53 -31.26 -4.71
N GLU A 44 -2.47 -31.50 -3.39
CA GLU A 44 -2.73 -30.47 -2.39
C GLU A 44 -1.70 -29.32 -2.48
N LEU A 45 -0.42 -29.65 -2.68
CA LEU A 45 0.62 -28.64 -2.89
C LEU A 45 0.33 -27.77 -4.11
N ARG A 46 0.00 -28.40 -5.24
CA ARG A 46 -0.34 -27.69 -6.50
C ARG A 46 -1.55 -26.80 -6.29
N SER A 47 -2.60 -27.30 -5.65
CA SER A 47 -3.80 -26.52 -5.36
C SER A 47 -3.50 -25.30 -4.48
N LYS A 48 -2.68 -25.44 -3.43
CA LYS A 48 -2.28 -24.30 -2.57
C LYS A 48 -1.48 -23.25 -3.35
N VAL A 49 -0.56 -23.70 -4.20
CA VAL A 49 0.23 -22.79 -5.05
C VAL A 49 -0.67 -22.08 -6.05
N GLU A 50 -1.59 -22.80 -6.69
CA GLU A 50 -2.55 -22.22 -7.64
C GLU A 50 -3.45 -21.19 -6.97
N GLU A 51 -4.01 -21.50 -5.79
CA GLU A 51 -4.83 -20.58 -5.01
C GLU A 51 -4.04 -19.32 -4.60
N SER A 52 -2.78 -19.49 -4.16
CA SER A 52 -1.89 -18.38 -3.82
C SER A 52 -1.60 -17.49 -5.02
N LEU A 53 -1.28 -18.08 -6.17
CA LEU A 53 -1.01 -17.34 -7.41
C LEU A 53 -2.25 -16.61 -7.91
N LYS A 54 -3.41 -17.29 -7.89
CA LYS A 54 -4.69 -16.69 -8.26
C LYS A 54 -5.05 -15.52 -7.35
N GLY A 55 -4.97 -15.70 -6.03
CA GLY A 55 -5.22 -14.62 -5.07
C GLY A 55 -4.28 -13.43 -5.25
N ARG A 56 -2.99 -13.68 -5.51
CA ARG A 56 -2.02 -12.63 -5.83
C ARG A 56 -2.41 -11.87 -7.11
N LYS A 57 -2.80 -12.59 -8.16
CA LYS A 57 -3.18 -11.99 -9.44
C LYS A 57 -4.47 -11.19 -9.35
N GLU A 58 -5.48 -11.71 -8.66
CA GLU A 58 -6.74 -11.00 -8.41
C GLU A 58 -6.53 -9.72 -7.60
N ALA A 59 -5.66 -9.75 -6.58
CA ALA A 59 -5.30 -8.57 -5.80
C ALA A 59 -4.57 -7.53 -6.65
N GLU A 60 -3.60 -7.97 -7.48
CA GLU A 60 -2.88 -7.10 -8.41
C GLU A 60 -3.83 -6.44 -9.42
N ASP A 61 -4.71 -7.22 -10.04
CA ASP A 61 -5.66 -6.73 -11.04
C ASP A 61 -6.68 -5.76 -10.42
N ARG A 62 -7.15 -6.05 -9.20
CA ARG A 62 -8.01 -5.12 -8.44
C ARG A 62 -7.29 -3.81 -8.15
N ALA A 63 -6.04 -3.86 -7.70
CA ALA A 63 -5.24 -2.66 -7.43
C ALA A 63 -4.98 -1.85 -8.71
N ASN A 64 -4.69 -2.52 -9.82
CA ASN A 64 -4.49 -1.89 -11.12
C ASN A 64 -5.76 -1.17 -11.62
N ARG A 65 -6.92 -1.84 -11.55
CA ARG A 65 -8.22 -1.24 -11.92
C ARG A 65 -8.54 -0.02 -11.06
N ARG A 66 -8.38 -0.14 -9.73
CA ARG A 66 -8.59 0.98 -8.79
C ARG A 66 -7.68 2.16 -9.12
N ARG A 67 -6.40 1.91 -9.40
CA ARG A 67 -5.44 2.95 -9.82
C ARG A 67 -5.89 3.66 -11.09
N GLN A 68 -6.26 2.92 -12.14
CA GLN A 68 -6.73 3.49 -13.41
C GLN A 68 -7.98 4.36 -13.22
N VAL A 69 -8.94 3.93 -12.42
CA VAL A 69 -10.13 4.73 -12.11
C VAL A 69 -9.74 6.04 -11.42
N MET A 70 -8.86 6.01 -10.42
CA MET A 70 -8.40 7.21 -9.73
C MET A 70 -7.66 8.18 -10.66
N GLU A 71 -6.78 7.66 -11.53
CA GLU A 71 -6.07 8.47 -12.53
C GLU A 71 -7.05 9.14 -13.50
N GLU A 72 -8.04 8.41 -14.00
CA GLU A 72 -9.06 8.96 -14.93
C GLU A 72 -9.97 9.98 -14.25
N LEU A 73 -10.37 9.76 -13.00
CA LEU A 73 -11.14 10.74 -12.21
C LEU A 73 -10.36 12.04 -12.05
N SER A 74 -9.08 11.95 -11.71
CA SER A 74 -8.24 13.14 -11.50
C SER A 74 -8.04 13.95 -12.78
N ARG A 75 -7.91 13.28 -13.94
CA ARG A 75 -7.76 13.94 -15.25
C ARG A 75 -9.02 14.62 -15.77
N ARG A 76 -10.20 14.01 -15.55
CA ARG A 76 -11.45 14.45 -16.19
C ARG A 76 -12.12 15.63 -15.51
N VAL A 77 -11.90 15.82 -14.22
CA VAL A 77 -12.59 16.85 -13.43
C VAL A 77 -11.54 17.81 -12.92
N ASP A 78 -11.71 19.11 -13.15
CA ASP A 78 -10.80 20.14 -12.62
C ASP A 78 -11.56 21.14 -11.76
N PHE A 79 -11.05 21.41 -10.56
CA PHE A 79 -11.66 22.32 -9.60
C PHE A 79 -10.61 22.81 -8.59
N PRO A 80 -10.76 24.02 -8.05
CA PRO A 80 -9.84 24.54 -7.06
C PRO A 80 -9.95 23.75 -5.75
N ILE A 81 -8.79 23.37 -5.20
CA ILE A 81 -8.67 22.65 -3.95
C ILE A 81 -8.19 23.63 -2.87
N PRO A 82 -8.78 23.63 -1.67
CA PRO A 82 -8.28 24.44 -0.56
C PRO A 82 -6.83 24.11 -0.21
N GLU A 83 -5.97 25.14 -0.14
CA GLU A 83 -4.54 25.00 0.20
C GLU A 83 -4.32 24.27 1.54
N SER A 84 -5.16 24.53 2.55
CA SER A 84 -5.07 23.86 3.85
C SER A 84 -5.22 22.33 3.78
N LEU A 85 -5.99 21.82 2.81
CA LEU A 85 -6.13 20.38 2.60
C LEU A 85 -4.92 19.80 1.87
N ILE A 86 -4.36 20.57 0.92
CA ILE A 86 -3.13 20.19 0.21
C ILE A 86 -1.98 20.10 1.22
N ASP A 87 -1.82 21.10 2.07
CA ASP A 87 -0.73 21.15 3.06
C ASP A 87 -0.81 20.00 4.06
N SER A 88 -2.00 19.77 4.63
CA SER A 88 -2.25 18.66 5.56
C SER A 88 -1.91 17.29 4.94
N GLU A 89 -2.26 17.08 3.67
CA GLU A 89 -1.96 15.84 2.97
C GLU A 89 -0.46 15.75 2.57
N ALA A 90 0.14 16.87 2.16
CA ALA A 90 1.56 16.93 1.81
C ALA A 90 2.44 16.60 3.01
N ASP A 91 2.14 17.13 4.19
CA ASP A 91 2.88 16.82 5.42
C ASP A 91 2.85 15.33 5.74
N GLN A 92 1.68 14.69 5.63
CA GLN A 92 1.55 13.25 5.82
C GLN A 92 2.38 12.45 4.79
N LEU A 93 2.35 12.86 3.53
CA LEU A 93 3.13 12.21 2.47
C LEU A 93 4.64 12.39 2.65
N VAL A 94 5.09 13.57 3.11
CA VAL A 94 6.51 13.80 3.45
C VAL A 94 6.95 12.83 4.54
N HIS A 95 6.18 12.71 5.62
CA HIS A 95 6.49 11.75 6.69
C HIS A 95 6.58 10.31 6.17
N GLN A 96 5.64 9.89 5.31
CA GLN A 96 5.66 8.56 4.70
C GLN A 96 6.88 8.33 3.82
N ILE A 97 7.23 9.30 2.98
CA ILE A 97 8.40 9.24 2.09
C ILE A 97 9.67 9.14 2.93
N VAL A 98 9.83 9.97 3.95
CA VAL A 98 11.00 9.96 4.84
C VAL A 98 11.11 8.62 5.57
N GLU A 99 10.04 8.14 6.18
CA GLU A 99 10.04 6.83 6.86
C GLU A 99 10.40 5.68 5.91
N GLN A 100 9.88 5.70 4.69
CA GLN A 100 10.17 4.68 3.69
C GLN A 100 11.65 4.70 3.31
N ASN A 101 12.22 5.88 3.08
CA ASN A 101 13.64 6.03 2.74
C ASN A 101 14.55 5.58 3.89
N ILE A 102 14.20 5.90 5.14
CA ILE A 102 14.92 5.41 6.32
C ILE A 102 14.89 3.87 6.38
N ARG A 103 13.72 3.26 6.14
CA ARG A 103 13.60 1.78 6.09
C ARG A 103 14.42 1.14 4.97
N GLN A 104 14.67 1.88 3.88
CA GLN A 104 15.52 1.45 2.77
C GLN A 104 17.01 1.69 3.03
N GLY A 105 17.37 2.30 4.17
CA GLY A 105 18.76 2.57 4.55
C GLY A 105 19.35 3.82 3.91
N ILE A 106 18.52 4.74 3.39
CA ILE A 106 19.01 6.01 2.86
C ILE A 106 19.53 6.89 4.01
N PRO A 107 20.78 7.42 3.92
CA PRO A 107 21.35 8.29 4.94
C PRO A 107 20.52 9.57 5.13
N GLN A 108 20.48 10.07 6.36
CA GLN A 108 19.73 11.29 6.69
C GLN A 108 20.29 12.51 5.93
N GLU A 109 21.59 12.57 5.71
CA GLU A 109 22.24 13.65 4.95
C GLU A 109 21.79 13.69 3.48
N GLU A 110 21.44 12.54 2.91
CA GLU A 110 20.91 12.46 1.55
C GLU A 110 19.45 12.90 1.50
N LEU A 111 18.66 12.55 2.52
CA LEU A 111 17.28 13.04 2.67
C LEU A 111 17.24 14.55 2.86
N GLU A 112 18.17 15.12 3.63
CA GLU A 112 18.27 16.56 3.85
C GLU A 112 18.67 17.30 2.56
N LYS A 113 19.59 16.74 1.76
CA LYS A 113 19.96 17.31 0.45
C LYS A 113 18.78 17.32 -0.52
N ASN A 114 17.96 16.27 -0.51
CA ASN A 114 16.82 16.12 -1.42
C ASN A 114 15.50 16.65 -0.83
N LYS A 115 15.56 17.41 0.26
CA LYS A 115 14.38 17.89 0.98
C LYS A 115 13.40 18.62 0.06
N ASP A 116 13.85 19.57 -0.72
CA ASP A 116 12.97 20.37 -1.58
C ASP A 116 12.27 19.53 -2.65
N GLU A 117 12.95 18.51 -3.20
CA GLU A 117 12.36 17.56 -4.14
C GLU A 117 11.33 16.64 -3.47
N ILE A 118 11.61 16.19 -2.25
CA ILE A 118 10.67 15.40 -1.44
C ILE A 118 9.40 16.22 -1.17
N PHE A 119 9.53 17.48 -0.74
CA PHE A 119 8.39 18.37 -0.51
C PHE A 119 7.62 18.66 -1.80
N ALA A 120 8.30 18.96 -2.91
CA ALA A 120 7.65 19.22 -4.19
C ALA A 120 6.88 17.99 -4.70
N THR A 121 7.47 16.81 -4.59
CA THR A 121 6.85 15.53 -4.96
C THR A 121 5.66 15.22 -4.08
N ALA A 122 5.81 15.37 -2.76
CA ALA A 122 4.73 15.17 -1.80
C ALA A 122 3.57 16.13 -2.07
N ARG A 123 3.84 17.42 -2.32
CA ARG A 123 2.80 18.40 -2.63
C ARG A 123 2.07 18.08 -3.94
N LYS A 124 2.79 17.67 -4.99
CA LYS A 124 2.17 17.24 -6.25
C LYS A 124 1.24 16.04 -6.03
N ASN A 125 1.70 15.04 -5.28
CA ASN A 125 0.90 13.86 -4.97
C ASN A 125 -0.29 14.18 -4.04
N ALA A 126 -0.12 15.13 -3.11
CA ALA A 126 -1.16 15.60 -2.22
C ALA A 126 -2.31 16.24 -2.99
N ILE A 127 -2.02 17.08 -3.98
CA ILE A 127 -3.03 17.69 -4.86
C ILE A 127 -3.89 16.59 -5.50
N GLU A 128 -3.26 15.62 -6.15
CA GLU A 128 -3.95 14.49 -6.81
C GLU A 128 -4.78 13.67 -5.81
N ARG A 129 -4.21 13.37 -4.64
CA ARG A 129 -4.87 12.55 -3.60
C ARG A 129 -6.08 13.26 -3.00
N VAL A 130 -5.95 14.53 -2.63
CA VAL A 130 -7.08 15.34 -2.10
C VAL A 130 -8.17 15.46 -3.15
N LYS A 131 -7.79 15.71 -4.41
CA LYS A 131 -8.73 15.83 -5.53
C LYS A 131 -9.58 14.57 -5.69
N VAL A 132 -8.93 13.41 -5.83
CA VAL A 132 -9.60 12.12 -5.97
C VAL A 132 -10.46 11.81 -4.76
N ARG A 133 -9.97 12.10 -3.54
CA ARG A 133 -10.71 11.90 -2.29
C ARG A 133 -12.02 12.70 -2.27
N MET A 134 -11.98 13.97 -2.63
CA MET A 134 -13.16 14.83 -2.69
C MET A 134 -14.16 14.36 -3.75
N LEU A 135 -13.68 13.94 -4.92
CA LEU A 135 -14.53 13.38 -5.98
C LEU A 135 -15.23 12.11 -5.52
N LEU A 136 -14.50 11.16 -4.92
CA LEU A 136 -15.06 9.91 -4.45
C LEU A 136 -16.08 10.12 -3.32
N LEU A 137 -15.83 11.04 -2.39
CA LEU A 137 -16.82 11.41 -1.37
C LEU A 137 -18.09 12.01 -1.98
N ARG A 138 -17.94 12.87 -3.00
CA ARG A 138 -19.08 13.46 -3.69
C ARG A 138 -19.88 12.42 -4.49
N ILE A 139 -19.20 11.43 -5.08
CA ILE A 139 -19.82 10.29 -5.75
C ILE A 139 -20.54 9.42 -4.73
N ALA A 140 -19.92 9.11 -3.59
CA ALA A 140 -20.55 8.35 -2.51
C ALA A 140 -21.86 9.00 -2.05
N GLU A 141 -21.86 10.32 -1.89
CA GLU A 141 -23.07 11.08 -1.55
C GLU A 141 -24.13 11.03 -2.67
N LYS A 142 -23.72 11.25 -3.92
CA LYS A 142 -24.63 11.30 -5.08
C LYS A 142 -25.29 9.94 -5.37
N GLU A 143 -24.54 8.86 -5.23
CA GLU A 143 -25.00 7.49 -5.46
C GLU A 143 -25.57 6.85 -4.18
N GLU A 144 -25.76 7.65 -3.12
CA GLU A 144 -26.33 7.24 -1.83
C GLU A 144 -25.63 6.01 -1.22
N ILE A 145 -24.31 5.92 -1.35
CA ILE A 145 -23.51 4.83 -0.80
C ILE A 145 -23.55 4.90 0.73
N LYS A 146 -24.10 3.84 1.34
CA LYS A 146 -24.28 3.75 2.79
C LYS A 146 -23.14 3.00 3.45
N LEU A 147 -22.77 3.50 4.64
CA LEU A 147 -21.93 2.77 5.58
C LEU A 147 -22.78 1.77 6.33
N GLU A 148 -22.44 0.48 6.19
CA GLU A 148 -23.02 -0.57 6.99
C GLU A 148 -22.21 -0.76 8.27
N ARG A 149 -22.85 -1.37 9.29
CA ARG A 149 -22.17 -1.65 10.56
C ARG A 149 -20.95 -2.55 10.36
N ASP A 150 -21.05 -3.53 9.48
CA ASP A 150 -19.96 -4.46 9.17
C ASP A 150 -18.79 -3.77 8.47
N ASP A 151 -19.03 -2.73 7.67
CA ASP A 151 -17.95 -1.96 7.06
C ASP A 151 -17.11 -1.26 8.13
N MET A 152 -17.79 -0.63 9.09
CA MET A 152 -17.13 0.04 10.21
C MET A 152 -16.41 -0.94 11.12
N ASN A 153 -17.02 -2.09 11.43
CA ASN A 153 -16.38 -3.12 12.25
C ASN A 153 -15.09 -3.63 11.60
N ARG A 154 -15.12 -3.92 10.30
CA ARG A 154 -13.93 -4.35 9.55
C ARG A 154 -12.84 -3.28 9.55
N ALA A 155 -13.21 -2.03 9.28
CA ALA A 155 -12.27 -0.91 9.26
C ALA A 155 -11.60 -0.70 10.63
N ILE A 156 -12.38 -0.74 11.71
CA ILE A 156 -11.88 -0.61 13.09
C ILE A 156 -10.90 -1.72 13.43
N VAL A 157 -11.20 -2.97 13.07
CA VAL A 157 -10.30 -4.11 13.32
C VAL A 157 -9.00 -3.95 12.55
N MET A 158 -9.06 -3.56 11.27
CA MET A 158 -7.86 -3.33 10.45
C MET A 158 -6.99 -2.20 11.01
N GLU A 159 -7.60 -1.09 11.40
CA GLU A 159 -6.89 0.05 12.00
C GLU A 159 -6.28 -0.29 13.37
N ALA A 160 -6.98 -1.06 14.20
CA ALA A 160 -6.45 -1.56 15.47
C ALA A 160 -5.21 -2.45 15.25
N MET A 161 -5.25 -3.33 14.24
CA MET A 161 -4.10 -4.18 13.88
C MET A 161 -2.90 -3.34 13.41
N ARG A 162 -3.13 -2.34 12.55
CA ARG A 162 -2.08 -1.40 12.10
C ARG A 162 -1.45 -0.64 13.27
N ALA A 163 -2.29 -0.19 14.20
CA ALA A 163 -1.85 0.47 15.43
C ALA A 163 -1.22 -0.48 16.47
N ARG A 164 -1.19 -1.80 16.20
CA ARG A 164 -0.77 -2.85 17.16
C ARG A 164 -1.50 -2.76 18.50
N GLN A 165 -2.78 -2.43 18.45
CA GLN A 165 -3.66 -2.31 19.62
C GLN A 165 -4.79 -3.35 19.57
N LYS A 166 -5.32 -3.71 20.75
CA LYS A 166 -6.51 -4.54 20.84
C LYS A 166 -7.74 -3.79 20.30
N PRO A 167 -8.60 -4.39 19.46
CA PRO A 167 -9.77 -3.73 18.89
C PRO A 167 -10.68 -3.06 19.94
N GLU A 168 -10.91 -3.72 21.08
CA GLU A 168 -11.74 -3.19 22.18
C GLU A 168 -11.20 -1.88 22.76
N LYS A 169 -9.87 -1.78 22.90
CA LYS A 169 -9.20 -0.56 23.38
C LYS A 169 -9.29 0.53 22.32
N PHE A 170 -9.08 0.17 21.06
CA PHE A 170 -9.16 1.08 19.92
C PHE A 170 -10.55 1.71 19.79
N VAL A 171 -11.62 0.93 19.94
CA VAL A 171 -13.00 1.43 19.94
C VAL A 171 -13.21 2.48 21.03
N LYS A 172 -12.77 2.22 22.26
CA LYS A 172 -12.87 3.20 23.37
C LYS A 172 -12.08 4.49 23.11
N GLU A 173 -10.98 4.41 22.38
CA GLU A 173 -10.22 5.60 21.96
C GLU A 173 -10.97 6.38 20.86
N LEU A 174 -11.59 5.69 19.89
CA LEU A 174 -12.40 6.31 18.85
C LEU A 174 -13.64 7.00 19.40
N GLU A 175 -14.29 6.44 20.42
CA GLU A 175 -15.43 7.07 21.09
C GLU A 175 -15.07 8.44 21.67
N LYS A 176 -13.83 8.62 22.09
CA LYS A 176 -13.31 9.88 22.64
C LYS A 176 -12.78 10.83 21.57
N ASN A 177 -12.49 10.34 20.36
CA ASN A 177 -11.94 11.11 19.26
C ASN A 177 -12.86 11.06 18.04
N ARG A 178 -13.84 11.97 18.02
CA ARG A 178 -14.87 12.03 16.96
C ARG A 178 -14.28 12.34 15.60
N ASP A 179 -13.19 13.09 15.52
CA ASP A 179 -12.54 13.44 14.25
C ASP A 179 -11.85 12.21 13.65
N ARG A 180 -11.19 11.40 14.47
CA ARG A 180 -10.62 10.12 14.03
C ARG A 180 -11.69 9.15 13.55
N LEU A 181 -12.83 9.08 14.25
CA LEU A 181 -13.96 8.27 13.81
C LEU A 181 -14.51 8.73 12.46
N ARG A 182 -14.66 10.05 12.27
CA ARG A 182 -15.10 10.64 10.99
C ARG A 182 -14.11 10.35 9.85
N ALA A 183 -12.81 10.41 10.12
CA ALA A 183 -11.79 10.07 9.14
C ALA A 183 -11.95 8.62 8.66
N ILE A 184 -12.09 7.66 9.58
CA ILE A 184 -12.34 6.24 9.24
C ILE A 184 -13.63 6.08 8.45
N GLN A 185 -14.72 6.75 8.85
CA GLN A 185 -15.99 6.71 8.11
C GLN A 185 -15.84 7.20 6.67
N GLN A 186 -15.14 8.32 6.47
CA GLN A 186 -14.87 8.85 5.14
C GLN A 186 -14.02 7.87 4.32
N ASP A 187 -12.97 7.30 4.91
CA ASP A 187 -12.08 6.37 4.20
C ASP A 187 -12.84 5.11 3.75
N VAL A 188 -13.75 4.60 4.58
CA VAL A 188 -14.63 3.48 4.19
C VAL A 188 -15.60 3.90 3.06
N LEU A 189 -16.17 5.10 3.11
CA LEU A 189 -17.02 5.61 2.01
C LEU A 189 -16.26 5.74 0.70
N ILE A 190 -15.03 6.25 0.76
CA ILE A 190 -14.14 6.40 -0.40
C ILE A 190 -13.84 5.03 -1.01
N ASP A 191 -13.49 4.05 -0.18
CA ASP A 191 -13.22 2.69 -0.63
C ASP A 191 -14.44 2.07 -1.32
N LYS A 192 -15.63 2.22 -0.74
CA LYS A 192 -16.88 1.72 -1.34
C LYS A 192 -17.23 2.44 -2.64
N ALA A 193 -17.04 3.76 -2.71
CA ALA A 193 -17.26 4.52 -3.93
C ALA A 193 -16.31 4.10 -5.05
N LEU A 194 -15.05 3.83 -4.71
CA LEU A 194 -14.07 3.35 -5.67
C LEU A 194 -14.41 1.94 -6.16
N ASP A 195 -14.83 1.04 -5.27
CA ASP A 195 -15.29 -0.30 -5.66
C ASP A 195 -16.53 -0.23 -6.57
N PHE A 196 -17.51 0.62 -6.22
CA PHE A 196 -18.67 0.89 -7.07
C PHE A 196 -18.26 1.36 -8.47
N LEU A 197 -17.34 2.32 -8.57
CA LEU A 197 -16.87 2.80 -9.87
C LEU A 197 -16.11 1.74 -10.67
N VAL A 198 -15.30 0.91 -10.00
CA VAL A 198 -14.58 -0.20 -10.65
C VAL A 198 -15.54 -1.24 -11.20
N GLU A 199 -16.64 -1.53 -10.50
CA GLU A 199 -17.69 -2.44 -10.96
C GLU A 199 -18.46 -1.89 -12.16
N GLN A 200 -18.65 -0.57 -12.23
CA GLN A 200 -19.33 0.10 -13.35
C GLN A 200 -18.39 0.41 -14.53
N ALA A 201 -17.07 0.43 -14.31
CA ALA A 201 -16.11 0.76 -15.34
C ALA A 201 -16.03 -0.33 -16.42
N THR A 202 -16.06 0.08 -17.69
CA THR A 202 -15.84 -0.84 -18.80
C THR A 202 -14.40 -1.31 -18.82
N VAL A 203 -14.17 -2.58 -18.48
CA VAL A 203 -12.83 -3.19 -18.54
C VAL A 203 -12.51 -3.53 -20.00
N SER A 204 -11.70 -2.70 -20.66
CA SER A 204 -11.05 -3.09 -21.91
C SER A 204 -9.81 -3.92 -21.57
N ALA A 205 -9.88 -5.23 -21.78
CA ALA A 205 -8.72 -6.10 -21.63
C ALA A 205 -7.60 -5.62 -22.59
N SER A 206 -6.47 -5.22 -22.02
CA SER A 206 -5.26 -5.02 -22.82
C SER A 206 -4.74 -6.42 -23.16
N SER A 207 -4.78 -6.77 -24.45
CA SER A 207 -4.25 -8.03 -24.99
C SER A 207 -2.74 -8.11 -24.86
#